data_AF-A0A076H5Z8-F1
#
_entry.id   AF-A0A076H5Z8-F1
#
_cell.length_a   1.000
_cell.length_b   1.000
_cell.length_c   1.000
_cell.angle_alpha   90.00
_cell.angle_beta   90.00
_cell.angle_gamma   90.00
#
_symmetry.space_group_name_H-M   'P 1'
#
loop_
_entity.id
_entity.type
_entity.pdbx_description
1 polymer ?
#
loop_
_entity_poly.entity_id
_entity_poly.type
_entity_poly.pdbx_seq_one_letter_code
_entity_poly.pdbx_strand_id
1 'polypeptide(L)'
;MAGVNPKFLISKDFSRHTKAALDLDDDVVLTYYIDDSDGTQSLADGRTITTLPHTTEEVRFIEGIFDGLDTLLAIDFERSPTTKGSDIDIYSVIDSSDWEKMI
;
A
#
# COMPACT_ATOMS: atom_id res chain seq x y z
N MET A 1 -16.60 -15.51 -31.81
CA MET A 1 -15.91 -16.01 -30.62
C MET A 1 -16.03 -14.94 -29.55
N ALA A 2 -16.71 -15.22 -28.44
CA ALA A 2 -16.74 -14.29 -27.31
C ALA A 2 -15.36 -14.36 -26.62
N GLY A 3 -14.60 -13.27 -26.69
CA GLY A 3 -13.31 -13.18 -26.01
C GLY A 3 -13.51 -13.31 -24.50
N VAL A 4 -12.70 -14.16 -23.86
CA VAL A 4 -12.62 -14.21 -22.40
C VAL A 4 -12.15 -12.84 -21.94
N ASN A 5 -12.97 -12.12 -21.17
CA ASN A 5 -12.56 -10.86 -20.58
C ASN A 5 -11.68 -11.17 -19.36
N PRO A 6 -10.40 -10.73 -19.33
CA PRO A 6 -9.49 -10.99 -18.23
C PRO A 6 -9.99 -10.47 -16.87
N LYS A 7 -10.88 -9.46 -16.86
CA LYS A 7 -11.54 -8.99 -15.64
C LYS A 7 -12.47 -10.04 -15.00
N PHE A 8 -12.83 -11.10 -15.73
CA PHE A 8 -13.53 -12.28 -15.18
C PHE A 8 -12.59 -13.45 -14.86
N LEU A 9 -11.29 -13.32 -15.10
CA LEU A 9 -10.27 -14.31 -14.74
C LEU A 9 -9.67 -14.06 -13.34
N ILE A 10 -10.00 -12.94 -12.71
CA ILE A 10 -9.88 -12.81 -11.26
C ILE A 10 -10.81 -13.85 -10.64
N SER A 11 -10.23 -14.81 -9.94
CA SER A 11 -11.00 -15.75 -9.15
C SER A 11 -11.85 -14.94 -8.16
N LYS A 12 -13.17 -14.94 -8.35
CA LYS A 12 -14.11 -14.35 -7.38
C LYS A 12 -13.87 -14.88 -5.97
N ASP A 13 -13.37 -16.12 -5.86
CA ASP A 13 -12.98 -16.73 -4.59
C ASP A 13 -11.75 -16.06 -3.99
N PHE A 14 -10.76 -15.69 -4.82
CA PHE A 14 -9.54 -15.02 -4.36
C PHE A 14 -9.81 -13.58 -3.90
N SER A 15 -10.56 -12.79 -4.68
CA SER A 15 -10.99 -11.45 -4.29
C SER A 15 -11.80 -11.49 -2.99
N ARG A 16 -12.81 -12.36 -2.92
CA ARG A 16 -13.64 -12.54 -1.71
C ARG A 16 -12.83 -13.01 -0.50
N HIS A 17 -11.90 -13.94 -0.68
CA HIS A 17 -11.04 -14.40 0.41
C HIS A 17 -10.19 -13.25 0.96
N THR A 18 -9.62 -12.43 0.07
CA THR A 18 -8.78 -11.29 0.45
C THR A 18 -9.61 -10.22 1.18
N LYS A 19 -10.78 -9.86 0.65
CA LYS A 19 -11.72 -8.93 1.31
C LYS A 19 -12.13 -9.44 2.69
N ALA A 20 -12.48 -10.71 2.82
CA ALA A 20 -12.84 -11.31 4.11
C ALA A 20 -11.66 -11.35 5.09
N ALA A 21 -10.44 -11.56 4.62
CA ALA A 21 -9.24 -11.55 5.46
C ALA A 21 -8.90 -10.14 5.98
N LEU A 22 -9.27 -9.10 5.21
CA LEU A 22 -9.04 -7.71 5.54
C LEU A 22 -10.27 -7.04 6.20
N ASP A 23 -11.36 -7.79 6.42
CA ASP A 23 -12.65 -7.30 6.94
C ASP A 23 -13.20 -6.11 6.12
N LEU A 24 -13.08 -6.20 4.80
CA LEU A 24 -13.50 -5.15 3.87
C LEU A 24 -14.85 -5.48 3.22
N ASP A 25 -15.70 -4.46 3.15
CA ASP A 25 -16.90 -4.46 2.32
C ASP A 25 -16.54 -4.35 0.82
N ASP A 26 -17.51 -4.65 -0.05
CA ASP A 26 -17.28 -4.66 -1.50
C ASP A 26 -16.96 -3.29 -2.10
N ASP A 27 -17.29 -2.19 -1.40
CA ASP A 27 -17.11 -0.79 -1.81
C ASP A 27 -15.95 -0.09 -1.07
N VAL A 28 -15.02 -0.83 -0.47
CA VAL A 28 -13.92 -0.23 0.29
C VAL A 28 -12.83 0.29 -0.63
N VAL A 29 -12.48 1.57 -0.42
CA VAL A 29 -11.25 2.19 -0.90
C VAL A 29 -10.19 2.04 0.18
N LEU A 30 -9.05 1.43 -0.16
CA LEU A 30 -7.86 1.47 0.68
C LEU A 30 -6.99 2.64 0.25
N THR A 31 -6.59 3.45 1.22
CA THR A 31 -5.77 4.63 0.98
C THR A 31 -4.31 4.34 1.29
N TYR A 32 -3.41 4.80 0.43
CA TYR A 32 -1.97 4.66 0.65
C TYR A 32 -1.24 6.00 0.58
N TYR A 33 -0.24 6.18 1.43
CA TYR A 33 0.65 7.34 1.44
C TYR A 33 2.05 6.91 1.01
N ILE A 34 2.68 7.70 0.15
CA ILE A 34 4.10 7.54 -0.23
C ILE A 34 4.84 8.72 0.38
N ASP A 35 5.70 8.43 1.34
CA ASP A 35 6.51 9.41 2.06
C ASP A 35 7.59 10.00 1.15
N ASP A 36 7.69 11.32 1.10
CA ASP A 36 8.69 12.06 0.33
C ASP A 36 9.73 12.76 1.22
N SER A 37 9.81 12.34 2.49
CA SER A 37 10.67 12.98 3.47
C SER A 37 12.11 12.45 3.44
N ASP A 38 13.05 13.34 3.74
CA ASP A 38 14.47 13.05 3.94
C ASP A 38 14.82 13.17 5.42
N GLY A 39 15.52 12.16 5.94
CA GLY A 39 16.09 12.16 7.28
C GLY A 39 15.40 11.20 8.25
N THR A 40 15.61 11.44 9.53
CA THR A 40 15.16 10.55 10.61
C THR A 40 13.72 10.84 11.01
N GLN A 41 12.91 9.80 11.10
CA GLN A 41 11.51 9.85 11.51
C GLN A 41 11.15 8.70 12.44
N SER A 42 10.22 8.95 13.36
CA SER A 42 9.69 7.94 14.28
C SER A 42 8.36 7.42 13.78
N LEU A 43 8.25 6.10 13.66
CA LEU A 43 7.02 5.41 13.30
C LEU A 43 6.06 5.31 14.49
N ALA A 44 4.78 5.04 14.20
CA ALA A 44 3.75 4.90 15.22
C ALA A 44 4.01 3.77 16.24
N ASP A 45 4.83 2.77 15.86
CA ASP A 45 5.23 1.65 16.72
C ASP A 45 6.52 1.93 17.53
N GLY A 46 7.02 3.16 17.51
CA GLY A 46 8.21 3.58 18.25
C GLY A 46 9.54 3.31 17.55
N ARG A 47 9.54 2.62 16.39
CA ARG A 47 10.78 2.46 15.60
C ARG A 47 11.23 3.80 15.05
N THR A 48 12.55 3.95 14.95
CA THR A 48 13.17 5.10 14.30
C THR A 48 13.80 4.65 12.98
N ILE A 49 13.36 5.26 11.88
CA ILE A 49 13.87 5.01 10.54
C ILE A 49 14.55 6.27 9.99
N THR A 50 15.49 6.08 9.07
CA THR A 50 16.03 7.15 8.25
C THR A 50 15.63 6.91 6.81
N THR A 51 15.07 7.93 6.16
CA THR A 51 14.53 7.84 4.80
C THR A 51 15.20 8.79 3.83
N LEU A 52 15.01 8.48 2.55
CA LEU A 52 15.22 9.41 1.45
C LEU A 52 13.90 9.64 0.71
N PRO A 53 13.74 10.75 -0.02
CA PRO A 53 12.60 10.94 -0.89
C PRO A 53 12.58 9.88 -2.00
N HIS A 54 11.41 9.33 -2.33
CA HIS A 54 11.26 8.49 -3.51
C HIS A 54 11.51 9.28 -4.80
N THR A 55 12.20 8.66 -5.75
CA THR A 55 12.31 9.15 -7.13
C THR A 55 10.96 9.04 -7.85
N THR A 56 10.80 9.79 -8.94
CA THR A 56 9.59 9.71 -9.76
C THR A 56 9.37 8.30 -10.34
N GLU A 57 10.45 7.59 -10.70
CA GLU A 57 10.39 6.21 -11.17
C GLU A 57 9.91 5.24 -10.08
N GLU A 58 10.38 5.39 -8.85
CA GLU A 58 9.95 4.57 -7.71
C GLU A 58 8.48 4.81 -7.37
N VAL A 59 8.04 6.08 -7.37
CA VAL A 59 6.61 6.42 -7.18
C VAL A 59 5.76 5.73 -8.23
N ARG A 60 6.12 5.82 -9.52
CA ARG A 60 5.38 5.16 -10.60
C ARG A 60 5.40 3.64 -10.47
N PHE A 61 6.50 3.06 -10.00
CA PHE A 61 6.60 1.63 -9.75
C PHE A 61 5.63 1.19 -8.65
N ILE A 62 5.55 1.94 -7.55
CA ILE A 62 4.62 1.69 -6.45
C ILE A 62 3.17 1.82 -6.91
N GLU A 63 2.83 2.90 -7.62
CA GLU A 63 1.49 3.13 -8.17
C GLU A 63 1.08 1.98 -9.12
N GLY A 64 2.01 1.51 -9.96
CA GLY A 64 1.77 0.37 -10.85
C GLY A 64 1.53 -0.96 -10.12
N ILE A 65 2.05 -1.15 -8.90
CA ILE A 65 1.71 -2.31 -8.07
C ILE A 65 0.25 -2.22 -7.63
N PHE A 66 -0.20 -1.06 -7.16
CA PHE A 66 -1.58 -0.86 -6.71
C PHE A 66 -2.58 -0.99 -7.86
N ASP A 67 -2.29 -0.45 -9.04
CA ASP A 67 -3.13 -0.66 -10.24
C ASP A 67 -3.29 -2.16 -10.58
N GLY A 68 -2.20 -2.91 -10.41
CA GLY A 68 -2.20 -4.36 -10.60
C GLY A 68 -3.02 -5.10 -9.54
N LEU A 69 -2.88 -4.69 -8.28
CA LEU A 69 -3.62 -5.26 -7.15
C LEU A 69 -5.12 -4.95 -7.21
N ASP A 70 -5.49 -3.72 -7.56
CA ASP A 70 -6.88 -3.31 -7.79
C ASP A 70 -7.54 -4.24 -8.80
N THR A 71 -6.89 -4.39 -9.96
CA THR A 71 -7.36 -5.32 -10.99
C THR A 71 -7.52 -6.74 -10.45
N LEU A 72 -6.63 -7.21 -9.57
CA LEU A 72 -6.63 -8.60 -9.08
C LEU A 72 -7.56 -8.86 -7.89
N LEU A 73 -7.85 -7.85 -7.07
CA LEU A 73 -8.55 -8.01 -5.80
C LEU A 73 -9.94 -7.38 -5.80
N ALA A 74 -10.27 -6.58 -6.84
CA ALA A 74 -11.45 -5.74 -6.86
C ALA A 74 -11.54 -4.86 -5.59
N ILE A 75 -10.42 -4.21 -5.27
CA ILE A 75 -10.25 -3.27 -4.15
C ILE A 75 -9.66 -2.00 -4.75
N ASP A 76 -10.35 -0.87 -4.58
CA ASP A 76 -9.86 0.40 -5.09
C ASP A 76 -8.72 0.90 -4.17
N PHE A 77 -7.59 1.30 -4.76
CA PHE A 77 -6.48 1.92 -4.04
C PHE A 77 -6.36 3.39 -4.42
N GLU A 78 -6.38 4.28 -3.43
CA GLU A 78 -6.25 5.72 -3.64
C GLU A 78 -5.05 6.31 -2.91
N ARG A 79 -4.28 7.15 -3.60
CA ARG A 79 -3.16 7.85 -2.99
C ARG A 79 -3.65 8.98 -2.10
N SER A 80 -3.31 8.91 -0.81
CA SER A 80 -3.47 10.01 0.15
C SER A 80 -2.30 11.00 0.06
N PRO A 81 -2.53 12.31 0.21
CA PRO A 81 -1.47 13.30 0.32
C PRO A 81 -0.83 13.35 1.72
N THR A 82 -1.33 12.59 2.70
CA THR A 82 -0.86 12.64 4.09
C THR A 82 -0.94 11.26 4.76
N THR A 83 -0.06 11.00 5.74
CA THR A 83 -0.14 9.82 6.63
C THR A 83 -1.40 9.79 7.51
N LYS A 84 -2.06 10.94 7.70
CA LYS A 84 -3.26 11.01 8.51
C LYS A 84 -4.45 10.42 7.75
N GLY A 85 -4.80 9.19 8.12
CA GLY A 85 -5.95 8.47 7.56
C GLY A 85 -5.61 7.64 6.33
N SER A 86 -4.32 7.43 6.02
CA SER A 86 -3.90 6.34 5.14
C SER A 86 -4.03 5.00 5.85
N ASP A 87 -4.39 3.97 5.10
CA ASP A 87 -4.38 2.58 5.56
C ASP A 87 -2.99 1.94 5.42
N ILE A 88 -2.20 2.43 4.45
CA ILE A 88 -0.87 1.93 4.11
C ILE A 88 0.10 3.11 3.98
N ASP A 89 1.21 3.08 4.73
CA ASP A 89 2.29 4.04 4.60
C ASP A 89 3.53 3.38 3.96
N ILE A 90 4.13 4.06 2.98
CA ILE A 90 5.28 3.56 2.22
C ILE A 90 6.44 4.52 2.37
N TYR A 91 7.59 3.99 2.81
CA TYR A 91 8.80 4.73 3.11
C TYR A 91 9.98 4.16 2.32
N SER A 92 10.86 5.02 1.80
CA SER A 92 12.16 4.63 1.26
C SER A 92 13.20 4.62 2.38
N VAL A 93 13.37 3.47 3.03
CA VAL A 93 14.21 3.32 4.22
C VAL A 93 15.64 3.00 3.85
N ILE A 94 16.60 3.80 4.33
CA ILE A 94 18.04 3.55 4.19
C ILE A 94 18.69 3.02 5.48
N ASP A 95 18.09 3.31 6.62
CA ASP A 95 18.51 2.79 7.92
C ASP A 95 17.31 2.64 8.85
N SER A 96 17.38 1.65 9.75
CA SER A 96 16.35 1.40 10.76
C SER A 96 17.00 0.97 12.06
N SER A 97 16.64 1.66 13.15
CA SER A 97 17.09 1.29 14.50
C SER A 97 15.92 0.72 15.30
N ASP A 98 16.03 -0.57 15.62
CA ASP A 98 15.03 -1.32 16.40
C ASP A 98 15.35 -1.33 17.92
N TRP A 99 16.32 -0.55 18.37
CA TRP A 99 16.92 -0.71 19.70
C TRP A 99 16.14 -0.12 20.89
N GLU A 100 14.99 0.50 20.65
CA GLU A 100 14.03 0.88 21.70
C GLU A 100 12.74 0.06 21.64
N LYS A 101 12.85 -1.28 21.60
CA LYS A 101 11.80 -2.10 22.20
C LYS A 101 11.86 -1.91 23.72
N MET A 102 11.27 -0.83 24.22
CA MET A 102 10.95 -0.75 25.64
C MET A 102 9.93 -1.86 25.95
N ILE A 103 10.40 -2.80 26.78
CA ILE A 103 9.62 -3.88 27.40
C ILE A 103 8.56 -3.27 28.31
#